data_AF-A0A368B0Y1-F1
#
_entry.id   AF-A0A368B0Y1-F1
#
_cell.length_a   1.000
_cell.length_b   1.000
_cell.length_c   1.000
_cell.angle_alpha   90.00
_cell.angle_beta   90.00
_cell.angle_gamma   90.00
#
_symmetry.space_group_name_H-M   'P 1'
#
loop_
_entity.id
_entity.type
_entity.pdbx_description
1 polymer ?
#
loop_
_entity_poly.entity_id
_entity_poly.type
_entity_poly.pdbx_seq_one_letter_code
_entity_poly.pdbx_strand_id
1 'polypeptide(L)' 'MNCDVCNENHATVYLTQIVKGEMQKVNLCEDCAKEKGVTDPT' A
#
# COMPACT_ATOMS: atom_id res chain seq x y z
N MET A 1 -2.12 -5.84 10.83
CA MET A 1 -0.89 -5.75 10.02
C MET A 1 -0.60 -4.28 9.82
N ASN A 2 0.57 -3.81 10.24
CA ASN A 2 0.89 -2.39 10.16
C ASN A 2 1.21 -2.01 8.72
N CYS A 3 1.19 -0.71 8.43
CA CYS A 3 1.61 -0.18 7.15
C CYS A 3 3.08 -0.49 6.90
N ASP A 4 3.39 -1.10 5.75
CA ASP A 4 4.76 -1.45 5.36
C ASP A 4 5.65 -0.20 5.09
N VAL A 5 5.07 1.01 5.06
CA VAL A 5 5.78 2.27 4.82
C VAL A 5 6.11 2.98 6.13
N CYS A 6 5.10 3.33 6.94
CA CYS A 6 5.32 4.05 8.18
C CYS A 6 5.49 3.14 9.40
N ASN A 7 5.03 1.88 9.34
CA ASN A 7 4.97 0.93 10.46
C ASN A 7 4.24 1.39 11.74
N GLU A 8 3.64 2.58 11.72
CA GLU A 8 2.93 3.19 12.85
C GLU A 8 1.42 2.89 12.79
N ASN A 9 0.81 3.08 11.62
CA ASN A 9 -0.63 2.94 11.43
C ASN A 9 -1.00 1.53 10.95
N HIS A 10 -2.23 1.10 11.25
CA HIS A 10 -2.75 -0.15 10.73
C HIS A 10 -2.97 -0.05 9.21
N ALA A 11 -2.58 -1.08 8.46
CA ALA A 11 -2.84 -1.14 7.04
C ALA A 11 -4.33 -1.37 6.77
N THR A 12 -4.89 -0.57 5.87
CA THR A 12 -6.29 -0.66 5.41
C THR A 12 -6.36 -0.84 3.90
N VAL A 13 -5.28 -0.53 3.20
CA VAL A 13 -5.13 -0.63 1.74
C VAL A 13 -4.15 -1.76 1.45
N TYR A 14 -4.57 -2.73 0.64
CA TYR A 14 -3.79 -3.93 0.31
C TYR A 14 -3.52 -3.94 -1.20
N LEU A 15 -2.31 -3.57 -1.60
CA LEU A 15 -1.94 -3.45 -3.00
C LEU A 15 -1.18 -4.69 -3.44
N THR A 16 -1.50 -5.17 -4.64
CA THR A 16 -0.68 -6.17 -5.33
C THR A 16 -0.19 -5.55 -6.62
N GLN A 17 1.12 -5.43 -6.76
CA GLN A 17 1.77 -4.83 -7.91
C GLN A 17 2.78 -5.82 -8.51
N ILE A 18 3.02 -5.73 -9.81
CA ILE A 18 4.06 -6.51 -10.49
C ILE A 18 5.24 -5.58 -10.75
N VAL A 19 6.35 -5.80 -10.05
CA VAL A 19 7.59 -5.04 -10.24
C VAL A 19 8.64 -5.97 -10.82
N LYS A 20 9.16 -5.62 -12.00
CA LYS A 20 10.18 -6.42 -12.71
C LYS A 20 9.76 -7.87 -12.97
N GLY A 21 8.45 -8.12 -13.16
CA GLY A 21 7.90 -9.45 -13.39
C GLY A 21 7.61 -10.25 -12.11
N GLU A 22 7.92 -9.70 -10.93
CA GLU A 22 7.61 -10.32 -9.65
C GLU A 22 6.37 -9.69 -9.01
N MET A 23 5.48 -10.53 -8.48
CA MET A 23 4.31 -10.09 -7.73
C MET A 23 4.75 -9.64 -6.33
N GLN A 24 4.55 -8.37 -6.02
CA GLN A 24 4.77 -7.79 -4.70
C GLN A 24 3.44 -7.40 -4.07
N LYS A 25 3.27 -7.75 -2.80
CA LYS A 25 2.13 -7.34 -1.97
C LYS A 25 2.61 -6.27 -0.99
N VAL A 26 1.92 -5.15 -0.93
CA VAL A 26 2.24 -4.01 -0.07
C VAL A 26 1.00 -3.61 0.69
N ASN A 27 1.11 -3.56 2.01
CA ASN A 27 0.04 -3.17 2.92
C ASN A 27 0.29 -1.72 3.34
N LEU A 28 -0.63 -0.83 3.01
CA LEU A 28 -0.53 0.60 3.30
C LEU A 28 -1.66 1.05 4.23
N CYS A 29 -1.38 2.02 5.09
CA CYS A 29 -2.44 2.80 5.73
C CYS A 29 -3.02 3.80 4.72
N GLU A 30 -4.18 4.39 5.04
CA GLU A 30 -4.83 5.37 4.16
C GLU A 30 -3.92 6.54 3.77
N ASP A 31 -3.14 7.06 4.73
CA ASP A 31 -2.29 8.23 4.51
C ASP A 31 -1.16 7.89 3.53
N CYS A 32 -0.42 6.81 3.77
CA CYS A 32 0.65 6.37 2.88
C CYS A 32 0.12 5.94 1.50
N ALA A 33 -1.10 5.40 1.43
CA ALA A 33 -1.74 5.09 0.15
C ALA A 33 -2.07 6.38 -0.64
N LYS A 34 -2.63 7.39 0.02
CA LYS A 34 -2.90 8.71 -0.57
C LYS A 34 -1.61 9.39 -1.04
N GLU A 35 -0.57 9.39 -0.22
CA GLU A 35 0.74 9.98 -0.56
C GLU A 35 1.39 9.30 -1.78
N LYS A 36 1.28 7.97 -1.87
CA LYS A 36 1.80 7.21 -3.02
C LYS A 36 0.95 7.37 -4.28
N GLY A 37 -0.14 8.14 -4.24
CA GLY A 37 -1.05 8.32 -5.37
C GLY A 37 -1.82 7.05 -5.74
N VAL A 38 -1.84 6.05 -4.84
CA VAL A 38 -2.66 4.85 -4.94
C VAL A 38 -3.99 5.13 -4.24
N THR A 39 -4.66 6.17 -4.72
CA THR A 39 -6.07 6.38 -4.47
C THR A 39 -6.80 5.72 -5.63
N ASP A 40 -7.35 4.54 -5.36
CA ASP A 40 -8.27 3.83 -6.24
C ASP A 40 -9.37 4.80 -6.71
N PRO A 41 -9.43 5.19 -8.00
CA PRO A 41 -10.56 5.93 -8.52
C PRO A 41 -11.55 4.89 -9.06
N THR A 42 -12.43 4.41 -8.17
CA THR A 42 -13.79 3.85 -8.42
C THR A 42 -14.01 3.02 -9.68
#